data_AF-A0A6L3XGH2-F1
#
_entry.id   AF-A0A6L3XGH2-F1
#
_cell.length_a   1.000
_cell.length_b   1.000
_cell.length_c   1.000
_cell.angle_alpha   90.00
_cell.angle_beta   90.00
_cell.angle_gamma   90.00
#
_symmetry.space_group_name_H-M   'P 1'
#
loop_
_entity.id
_entity.type
_entity.pdbx_description
1 polymer ?
#
loop_
_entity_poly.entity_id
_entity_poly.type
_entity_poly.pdbx_seq_one_letter_code
_entity_poly.pdbx_strand_id
1 'polypeptide(L)'
;MLTDSKLLTSAAWDAQSLNELKTKAGKDPAANIRPVARQVEGMFVQMMLKSMRETLPKDGMFSSDSTRLYTSMYDQQIAQQMTAGKGLGLADMIVKQTAAAQGLPPEEAPPQVPLKFDLEKVTSYQNQALTQMV
;
A
#
# COMPACT_ATOMS: atom_id res chain seq x y z
N MET A 1 -35.97 12.38 -5.12
CA MET A 1 -34.80 13.23 -4.80
C MET A 1 -33.97 12.58 -3.67
N LEU A 2 -33.49 11.35 -3.86
CA LEU A 2 -32.68 10.61 -2.85
C LEU A 2 -31.31 10.16 -3.40
N THR A 3 -31.03 10.46 -4.67
CA THR A 3 -29.81 10.03 -5.37
C THR A 3 -28.63 10.98 -5.13
N ASP A 4 -28.90 12.25 -4.83
CA ASP A 4 -27.88 13.30 -4.70
C ASP A 4 -27.04 13.15 -3.42
N SER A 5 -27.63 12.74 -2.29
CA SER A 5 -26.89 12.60 -1.01
C SER A 5 -25.82 11.50 -1.03
N LYS A 6 -25.97 10.45 -1.87
CA LYS A 6 -24.99 9.37 -1.97
C LYS A 6 -23.79 9.78 -2.83
N LEU A 7 -24.02 10.61 -3.87
CA LEU A 7 -22.96 11.20 -4.70
C LEU A 7 -22.18 12.28 -3.93
N LEU A 8 -22.88 13.07 -3.11
CA LEU A 8 -22.26 14.04 -2.22
C LEU A 8 -21.41 13.35 -1.13
N THR A 9 -21.85 12.22 -0.60
CA THR A 9 -21.04 11.41 0.33
C THR A 9 -19.79 10.83 -0.35
N SER A 10 -19.88 10.29 -1.57
CA SER A 10 -18.68 9.80 -2.28
C SER A 10 -17.70 10.93 -2.64
N ALA A 11 -18.20 12.10 -3.06
CA ALA A 11 -17.37 13.25 -3.40
C ALA A 11 -16.75 13.94 -2.17
N ALA A 12 -17.46 13.93 -1.03
CA ALA A 12 -16.96 14.49 0.23
C ALA A 12 -15.86 13.61 0.86
N TRP A 13 -15.96 12.29 0.72
CA TRP A 13 -14.88 11.37 1.10
C TRP A 13 -13.65 11.53 0.20
N ASP A 14 -13.87 11.76 -1.09
CA ASP A 14 -12.79 11.96 -2.07
C ASP A 14 -12.07 13.30 -1.86
N ALA A 15 -12.78 14.42 -1.80
CA ALA A 15 -12.15 15.74 -1.66
C ALA A 15 -11.38 15.93 -0.34
N GLN A 16 -11.91 15.41 0.77
CA GLN A 16 -11.26 15.52 2.08
C GLN A 16 -10.07 14.54 2.20
N SER A 17 -10.21 13.31 1.71
CA SER A 17 -9.11 12.35 1.69
C SER A 17 -7.98 12.80 0.78
N LEU A 18 -8.27 13.38 -0.39
CA LEU A 18 -7.28 13.95 -1.31
C LEU A 18 -6.56 15.17 -0.72
N ASN A 19 -7.25 16.03 0.02
CA ASN A 19 -6.61 17.17 0.68
C ASN A 19 -5.68 16.73 1.83
N GLU A 20 -6.11 15.73 2.61
CA GLU A 20 -5.24 15.07 3.58
C GLU A 20 -4.04 14.39 2.92
N LEU A 21 -4.25 13.78 1.75
CA LEU A 21 -3.22 13.11 0.97
C LEU A 21 -2.14 14.08 0.51
N LYS A 22 -2.57 15.22 -0.04
CA LYS A 22 -1.69 16.29 -0.52
C LYS A 22 -0.88 16.92 0.61
N THR A 23 -1.50 17.15 1.76
CA THR A 23 -0.82 17.72 2.94
C THR A 23 0.17 16.74 3.58
N LYS A 24 -0.17 15.44 3.60
CA LYS A 24 0.72 14.36 4.06
C LYS A 24 1.91 14.17 3.10
N ALA A 25 1.65 13.96 1.81
CA ALA A 25 2.69 13.79 0.80
C ALA A 25 3.63 15.01 0.68
N GLY A 26 3.14 16.23 0.92
CA GLY A 26 3.98 17.44 0.92
C GLY A 26 4.87 17.61 2.14
N LYS A 27 4.58 16.96 3.27
CA LYS A 27 5.40 17.04 4.50
C LYS A 27 6.48 15.96 4.55
N ASP A 28 6.15 14.76 4.08
CA ASP A 28 7.09 13.64 3.99
C ASP A 28 6.61 12.67 2.91
N PRO A 29 7.18 12.73 1.69
CA PRO A 29 6.79 11.84 0.60
C PRO A 29 7.02 10.37 0.97
N ALA A 30 8.11 10.04 1.67
CA ALA A 30 8.46 8.66 1.99
C ALA A 30 7.50 8.05 3.04
N ALA A 31 7.20 8.80 4.11
CA ALA A 31 6.33 8.32 5.18
C ALA A 31 4.86 8.18 4.75
N ASN A 32 4.43 8.88 3.70
CA ASN A 32 3.02 8.97 3.32
C ASN A 32 2.62 8.18 2.07
N ILE A 33 3.55 7.59 1.31
CA ILE A 33 3.22 6.73 0.17
C ILE A 33 2.37 5.53 0.58
N ARG A 34 2.57 4.96 1.78
CA ARG A 34 1.84 3.75 2.21
C ARG A 34 0.34 3.99 2.49
N PRO A 35 -0.07 5.04 3.25
CA PRO A 35 -1.47 5.42 3.36
C PRO A 35 -2.14 5.70 2.01
N VAL A 36 -1.43 6.39 1.10
CA VAL A 36 -1.91 6.67 -0.26
C VAL A 36 -2.16 5.38 -1.02
N ALA A 37 -1.18 4.49 -1.04
CA ALA A 37 -1.22 3.25 -1.78
C ALA A 37 -2.36 2.34 -1.30
N ARG A 38 -2.69 2.35 0.01
CA ARG A 38 -3.86 1.65 0.55
C ARG A 38 -5.19 2.22 0.06
N GLN A 39 -5.33 3.54 -0.04
CA GLN A 39 -6.54 4.16 -0.58
C GLN A 39 -6.73 3.81 -2.06
N VAL A 40 -5.63 3.84 -2.84
CA VAL A 40 -5.64 3.42 -4.25
C VAL A 40 -6.00 1.95 -4.40
N GLU A 41 -5.42 1.07 -3.58
CA GLU A 41 -5.81 -0.35 -3.54
C GLU A 41 -7.30 -0.52 -3.26
N GLY A 42 -7.86 0.22 -2.29
CA GLY A 42 -9.29 0.18 -1.97
C GLY A 42 -10.19 0.56 -3.16
N MET A 43 -9.84 1.63 -3.88
CA MET A 43 -10.56 2.02 -5.10
C MET A 43 -10.46 0.94 -6.19
N PHE A 44 -9.29 0.33 -6.35
CA PHE A 44 -9.10 -0.75 -7.32
C PHE A 44 -9.94 -1.99 -6.98
N VAL A 45 -9.97 -2.42 -5.72
CA VAL A 45 -10.82 -3.55 -5.28
C VAL A 45 -12.29 -3.26 -5.56
N GLN A 46 -12.74 -2.04 -5.29
CA GLN A 46 -14.12 -1.64 -5.59
C GLN A 46 -14.42 -1.71 -7.09
N MET A 47 -13.52 -1.22 -7.94
CA MET A 47 -13.66 -1.32 -9.40
C MET A 47 -13.65 -2.78 -9.86
N MET A 48 -12.76 -3.62 -9.32
CA MET A 48 -12.68 -5.05 -9.64
C MET A 48 -14.00 -5.76 -9.32
N LEU A 49 -14.52 -5.60 -8.09
CA LEU A 49 -15.77 -6.22 -7.66
C LEU A 49 -16.95 -5.75 -8.52
N LYS A 50 -17.00 -4.45 -8.85
CA LYS A 50 -18.02 -3.89 -9.74
C LYS A 50 -17.94 -4.51 -11.13
N SER A 51 -16.75 -4.58 -11.73
CA SER A 51 -16.55 -5.19 -13.06
C SER A 51 -16.91 -6.68 -13.07
N MET A 52 -16.50 -7.44 -12.05
CA MET A 52 -16.90 -8.85 -11.89
C MET A 52 -18.42 -9.00 -11.77
N ARG A 53 -19.13 -8.02 -11.21
CA ARG A 53 -20.58 -8.04 -11.10
C ARG A 53 -21.28 -7.69 -12.40
N GLU A 54 -20.72 -6.75 -13.16
CA GLU A 54 -21.24 -6.36 -14.47
C GLU A 54 -21.14 -7.48 -15.51
N THR A 55 -20.20 -8.43 -15.34
CA THR A 55 -20.08 -9.62 -16.20
C THR A 55 -21.04 -10.74 -15.84
N LEU A 56 -21.71 -10.69 -14.67
CA LEU A 56 -22.76 -11.65 -14.34
C LEU A 56 -24.03 -11.37 -15.15
N PRO A 57 -24.73 -12.40 -15.67
CA PRO A 57 -26.00 -12.22 -16.37
C PRO A 57 -27.00 -11.47 -15.50
N LYS A 58 -27.51 -10.34 -16.00
CA LYS A 58 -28.47 -9.49 -15.27
C LYS A 58 -29.93 -9.97 -15.38
N ASP A 59 -30.18 -10.99 -16.20
CA ASP A 59 -31.50 -11.43 -16.63
C ASP A 59 -31.89 -12.81 -16.09
N GLY A 60 -31.62 -13.06 -14.81
CA GLY A 60 -32.09 -14.25 -14.12
C GLY A 60 -33.48 -14.06 -13.53
N MET A 61 -34.33 -15.08 -13.50
CA MET A 61 -35.65 -15.03 -12.85
C MET A 61 -35.59 -14.62 -11.35
N PHE A 62 -34.41 -14.61 -10.74
CA PHE A 62 -34.14 -14.20 -9.35
C PHE A 62 -33.50 -12.79 -9.21
N SER A 63 -33.24 -12.06 -10.30
CA SER A 63 -32.60 -10.73 -10.27
C SER A 63 -33.61 -9.59 -10.15
N SER A 64 -34.11 -9.37 -8.94
CA SER A 64 -34.92 -8.19 -8.58
C SER A 64 -34.07 -6.99 -8.15
N ASP A 65 -34.66 -5.78 -8.10
CA ASP A 65 -34.02 -4.60 -7.51
C ASP A 65 -33.62 -4.81 -6.05
N SER A 66 -34.43 -5.54 -5.29
CA SER A 66 -34.14 -5.90 -3.90
C SER A 66 -32.91 -6.81 -3.80
N THR A 67 -32.79 -7.80 -4.70
CA THR A 67 -31.61 -8.68 -4.78
C THR A 67 -30.35 -7.88 -5.13
N ARG A 68 -30.46 -6.91 -6.05
CA ARG A 68 -29.35 -6.01 -6.42
C ARG A 68 -28.89 -5.16 -5.24
N LEU A 69 -29.84 -4.58 -4.50
CA LEU A 69 -29.51 -3.77 -3.32
C LEU A 69 -28.80 -4.59 -2.25
N TYR A 70 -29.36 -5.74 -1.87
CA TYR A 70 -28.78 -6.60 -0.83
C TYR A 70 -27.37 -7.04 -1.22
N THR A 71 -27.19 -7.42 -2.48
CA THR A 71 -25.85 -7.82 -2.93
C THR A 71 -24.87 -6.65 -2.95
N SER A 72 -25.31 -5.45 -3.36
CA SER A 72 -24.43 -4.28 -3.34
C SER A 72 -23.93 -3.94 -1.92
N MET A 73 -24.76 -4.16 -0.89
CA MET A 73 -24.36 -3.99 0.51
C MET A 73 -23.38 -5.09 0.95
N TYR A 74 -23.63 -6.33 0.53
CA TYR A 74 -22.73 -7.44 0.80
C TYR A 74 -21.35 -7.23 0.16
N ASP A 75 -21.31 -6.80 -1.10
CA ASP A 75 -20.07 -6.52 -1.83
C ASP A 75 -19.31 -5.35 -1.21
N GLN A 76 -20.01 -4.32 -0.70
CA GLN A 76 -19.40 -3.24 0.06
C GLN A 76 -18.72 -3.74 1.33
N GLN A 77 -19.37 -4.63 2.08
CA GLN A 77 -18.80 -5.22 3.29
C GLN A 77 -17.58 -6.09 2.97
N ILE A 78 -17.65 -6.88 1.89
CA ILE A 78 -16.52 -7.67 1.40
C ILE A 78 -15.36 -6.76 1.02
N ALA A 79 -15.60 -5.69 0.26
CA ALA A 79 -14.56 -4.76 -0.14
C ALA A 79 -13.85 -4.14 1.08
N GLN A 80 -14.63 -3.77 2.11
CA GLN A 80 -14.09 -3.25 3.36
C GLN A 80 -13.25 -4.31 4.09
N GLN A 81 -13.72 -5.55 4.20
CA GLN A 81 -12.96 -6.62 4.85
C GLN A 81 -11.68 -6.99 4.09
N MET A 82 -11.75 -7.05 2.76
CA MET A 82 -10.59 -7.35 1.91
C MET A 82 -9.49 -6.29 2.03
N THR A 83 -9.86 -5.03 2.27
CA THR A 83 -8.93 -3.89 2.35
C THR A 83 -8.49 -3.56 3.78
N ALA A 84 -9.29 -3.89 4.81
CA ALA A 84 -8.99 -3.60 6.21
C ALA A 84 -7.86 -4.47 6.80
N GLY A 85 -7.61 -5.65 6.23
CA GLY A 85 -6.56 -6.58 6.67
C GLY A 85 -5.20 -6.32 6.02
N LYS A 86 -4.58 -7.40 5.51
CA LYS A 86 -3.32 -7.32 4.75
C LYS A 86 -3.49 -6.64 3.38
N GLY A 87 -4.73 -6.45 2.92
CA GLY A 87 -5.01 -6.01 1.54
C GLY A 87 -4.72 -7.11 0.52
N LEU A 88 -4.75 -6.76 -0.76
CA LEU A 88 -4.35 -7.64 -1.86
C LEU A 88 -2.84 -7.59 -2.12
N GLY A 89 -2.13 -6.71 -1.42
CA GLY A 89 -0.68 -6.48 -1.59
C GLY A 89 -0.34 -5.52 -2.73
N LEU A 90 -1.35 -4.90 -3.36
CA LEU A 90 -1.14 -3.87 -4.38
C LEU A 90 -0.56 -2.60 -3.77
N ALA A 91 -0.98 -2.26 -2.55
CA ALA A 91 -0.44 -1.11 -1.83
C ALA A 91 1.09 -1.24 -1.62
N ASP A 92 1.55 -2.42 -1.21
CA ASP A 92 2.98 -2.69 -0.99
C ASP A 92 3.77 -2.67 -2.31
N MET A 93 3.16 -3.13 -3.40
CA MET A 93 3.76 -3.05 -4.75
C MET A 93 3.88 -1.60 -5.24
N ILE A 94 2.85 -0.77 -5.04
CA ILE A 94 2.87 0.65 -5.37
C ILE A 94 3.97 1.36 -4.55
N VAL A 95 4.06 1.07 -3.25
CA VAL A 95 5.13 1.60 -2.38
C VAL A 95 6.50 1.20 -2.92
N LYS A 96 6.70 -0.08 -3.23
CA LYS A 96 7.98 -0.61 -3.73
C LYS A 96 8.39 0.03 -5.06
N GLN A 97 7.47 0.17 -6.01
CA GLN A 97 7.75 0.78 -7.32
C GLN A 97 8.01 2.28 -7.19
N THR A 98 7.26 2.97 -6.34
CA THR A 98 7.42 4.41 -6.10
C THR A 98 8.72 4.73 -5.38
N ALA A 99 9.08 3.94 -4.35
CA ALA A 99 10.35 4.06 -3.64
C ALA A 99 11.54 3.78 -4.56
N ALA A 100 11.46 2.73 -5.38
CA ALA A 100 12.49 2.42 -6.38
C ALA A 100 12.65 3.54 -7.44
N ALA A 101 11.54 4.13 -7.89
CA ALA A 101 11.56 5.23 -8.86
C ALA A 101 12.14 6.54 -8.27
N GLN A 102 11.99 6.75 -6.95
CA GLN A 102 12.56 7.91 -6.24
C GLN A 102 14.01 7.70 -5.80
N GLY A 103 14.61 6.52 -6.06
CA GLY A 103 15.96 6.19 -5.62
C GLY A 103 16.11 6.13 -4.09
N LEU A 104 15.01 6.02 -3.36
CA LEU A 104 15.00 5.91 -1.91
C LEU A 104 15.45 4.49 -1.53
N PRO A 105 16.47 4.33 -0.67
CA PRO A 105 16.86 3.01 -0.18
C PRO A 105 15.69 2.40 0.63
N PRO A 106 15.45 1.09 0.52
CA PRO A 106 14.41 0.42 1.29
C PRO A 106 14.64 0.66 2.79
N GLU A 107 13.63 1.22 3.45
CA GLU A 107 13.68 1.48 4.90
C GLU A 107 13.69 0.14 5.65
N GLU A 108 14.70 -0.01 6.52
CA GLU A 108 14.99 -1.12 7.44
C GLU A 108 15.51 -2.45 6.84
N ALA A 109 16.73 -2.40 6.31
CA ALA A 109 17.75 -3.33 6.78
C ALA A 109 18.76 -2.52 7.61
N PRO A 110 19.17 -2.98 8.82
CA PRO A 110 20.18 -2.26 9.59
C PRO A 110 21.39 -1.99 8.69
N PRO A 111 22.02 -0.80 8.79
CA PRO A 111 23.14 -0.47 7.95
C PRO A 111 24.18 -1.58 8.13
N GLN A 112 24.38 -2.37 7.08
CA GLN A 112 25.54 -3.25 6.98
C GLN A 112 26.71 -2.30 6.78
N VAL A 113 27.15 -1.70 7.88
CA VAL A 113 28.40 -0.94 7.94
C VAL A 113 29.44 -1.93 7.42
N PRO A 114 30.12 -1.65 6.29
CA PRO A 114 31.22 -2.49 5.85
C PRO A 114 32.15 -2.63 7.05
N LEU A 115 32.47 -3.86 7.44
CA LEU A 115 33.37 -4.14 8.56
C LEU A 115 34.59 -3.23 8.44
N LYS A 116 34.63 -2.18 9.26
CA LYS A 116 35.82 -1.34 9.37
C LYS A 116 36.82 -2.22 10.11
N PHE A 117 37.78 -2.77 9.37
CA PHE A 117 38.93 -3.41 9.98
C PHE A 117 39.63 -2.34 10.82
N ASP A 118 39.59 -2.51 12.13
CA ASP A 118 40.29 -1.65 13.05
C ASP A 118 41.78 -1.70 12.72
N LEU A 119 42.41 -0.55 12.46
CA LEU A 119 43.83 -0.47 12.09
C LEU A 119 44.71 -1.10 13.18
N GLU A 120 44.26 -1.06 14.44
CA GLU A 120 44.95 -1.71 15.56
C GLU A 120 44.92 -3.24 15.44
N LYS A 121 43.82 -3.81 14.94
CA LYS A 121 43.72 -5.25 14.69
C LYS A 121 44.62 -5.67 13.52
N VAL A 122 44.66 -4.89 12.43
CA VAL A 122 45.55 -5.18 11.30
C VAL A 122 47.03 -5.15 11.73
N THR A 123 47.40 -4.19 12.58
CA THR A 123 48.78 -4.04 13.07
C THR A 123 49.18 -5.15 14.04
N SER A 124 48.27 -5.60 14.92
CA SER A 124 48.56 -6.71 15.84
C SER A 124 48.69 -8.06 15.12
N TYR A 125 47.91 -8.32 14.06
CA TYR A 125 48.08 -9.52 13.25
C TYR A 125 49.41 -9.55 12.47
N GLN A 126 49.90 -8.40 12.01
CA GLN A 126 51.20 -8.31 11.34
C GLN A 126 52.37 -8.60 12.29
N ASN A 127 52.30 -8.11 13.53
CA ASN A 127 53.37 -8.30 14.52
C ASN A 127 53.39 -9.72 15.10
N GLN A 128 52.24 -10.40 15.19
CA GLN A 128 52.16 -11.79 15.63
C GLN A 128 52.76 -12.78 14.64
N ALA A 129 52.72 -12.49 13.34
CA ALA A 129 53.35 -13.32 12.32
C ALA A 129 54.88 -13.22 12.34
N LEU A 130 55.44 -12.08 12.74
CA LEU A 130 56.88 -11.87 12.84
C LEU A 130 57.51 -12.56 14.06
N THR A 131 56.76 -12.77 15.14
CA THR A 131 57.25 -13.49 16.33
C THR A 131 57.32 -15.00 16.13
N GLN A 132 56.63 -15.57 15.14
CA GLN A 132 56.69 -17.00 14.83
C GLN A 132 57.78 -17.36 13.81
N MET A 133 58.61 -16.39 13.40
CA MET A 133 59.66 -16.57 12.38
C MET A 133 61.10 -16.40 12.93
N VAL A 134 61.25 -16.30 14.25
CA VAL A 134 62.53 -16.42 14.99
C VAL A 134 62.46 -17.64 15.87
#